data_AF-A0A1F6M7W4-F1
#
_entry.id   AF-A0A1F6M7W4-F1
#
_cell.length_a   1.000
_cell.length_b   1.000
_cell.length_c   1.000
_cell.angle_alpha   90.00
_cell.angle_beta   90.00
_cell.angle_gamma   90.00
#
_symmetry.space_group_name_H-M   'P 1'
#
loop_
_entity.id
_entity.type
_entity.pdbx_description
1 polymer ?
#
loop_
_entity_poly.entity_id
_entity_poly.type
_entity_poly.pdbx_seq_one_letter_code
_entity_poly.pdbx_strand_id
1 'polypeptide(L)' 'MKRWDYNIPKNWKPKTETEWVWFLERKINYGDWKGLTKPVLKKYKHKLHLDIGKKLMLAAYLEHYGAR' A
#
# COMPACT_ATOMS: atom_id res chain seq x y z
N MET A 1 1.16 -22.77 -0.69
CA MET A 1 1.55 -21.36 -0.91
C MET A 1 2.97 -21.18 -0.38
N LYS A 2 3.99 -20.96 -1.23
CA LYS A 2 5.38 -20.79 -0.74
C LYS A 2 5.46 -19.47 0.02
N ARG A 3 5.86 -19.54 1.30
CA ARG A 3 6.09 -18.42 2.23
C ARG A 3 7.28 -17.57 1.80
N TRP A 4 7.12 -16.85 0.69
CA TRP A 4 8.16 -15.99 0.14
C TRP A 4 8.43 -14.77 1.02
N ASP A 5 7.47 -14.42 1.86
CA ASP A 5 7.47 -13.31 2.81
C ASP A 5 8.41 -13.51 4.01
N TYR A 6 8.77 -14.76 4.34
CA TYR A 6 9.63 -15.07 5.49
C TYR A 6 11.13 -14.80 5.25
N ASN A 7 11.56 -14.69 3.98
CA ASN A 7 12.96 -14.43 3.61
C ASN A 7 13.22 -12.97 3.21
N ILE A 8 12.32 -12.05 3.56
CA ILE A 8 12.46 -10.63 3.23
C ILE A 8 13.57 -10.01 4.10
N PRO A 9 14.65 -9.47 3.52
CA PRO A 9 15.71 -8.83 4.30
C PRO A 9 15.19 -7.55 4.99
N LYS A 10 15.79 -7.16 6.12
CA LYS A 10 15.34 -6.00 6.93
C LYS A 10 15.27 -4.68 6.15
N ASN A 11 16.09 -4.54 5.11
CA ASN A 11 16.18 -3.37 4.24
C ASN A 11 15.43 -3.55 2.91
N TRP A 12 14.59 -4.57 2.80
CA TRP A 12 13.83 -4.84 1.58
C TRP A 12 12.94 -3.66 1.21
N LYS A 13 12.90 -3.37 -0.08
CA LYS A 13 12.02 -2.39 -0.68
C LYS A 13 11.47 -2.98 -1.98
N PRO A 14 10.19 -2.75 -2.30
CA PRO A 14 9.61 -3.18 -3.56
C PRO A 14 10.34 -2.49 -4.73
N LYS A 15 10.68 -3.27 -5.75
CA LYS A 15 11.38 -2.83 -6.96
C LYS A 15 10.48 -2.93 -8.19
N THR A 16 9.65 -3.97 -8.24
CA THR A 16 8.72 -4.20 -9.34
C THR A 16 7.32 -3.69 -9.01
N GLU A 17 6.50 -3.50 -10.04
CA GLU A 17 5.13 -3.05 -9.87
C GLU A 17 4.29 -4.01 -9.01
N THR A 18 4.42 -5.31 -9.26
CA THR A 18 3.74 -6.37 -8.50
C THR A 18 4.14 -6.37 -7.02
N GLU A 19 5.43 -6.18 -6.72
CA GLU A 19 5.92 -6.07 -5.35
C GLU A 19 5.34 -4.83 -4.64
N TRP A 20 5.22 -3.71 -5.36
CA TRP A 20 4.60 -2.50 -4.83
C TRP A 20 3.12 -2.72 -4.49
N VAL A 21 2.36 -3.34 -5.40
CA VAL A 21 0.94 -3.65 -5.16
C VAL A 21 0.80 -4.54 -3.93
N TRP A 22 1.52 -5.67 -3.88
CA TRP A 22 1.47 -6.58 -2.74
C TRP A 22 1.87 -5.90 -1.42
N PHE A 23 2.94 -5.10 -1.43
CA PHE A 23 3.42 -4.42 -0.23
C PHE A 23 2.39 -3.41 0.30
N LEU A 24 1.80 -2.63 -0.60
CA LEU A 24 0.80 -1.62 -0.25
C LEU A 24 -0.50 -2.25 0.22
N GLU A 25 -0.98 -3.32 -0.44
CA GLU A 25 -2.16 -4.06 -0.01
C GLU A 25 -1.98 -4.62 1.40
N ARG A 26 -0.86 -5.28 1.67
CA ARG A 26 -0.56 -5.75 3.03
C ARG A 26 -0.52 -4.59 4.02
N LYS A 27 0.24 -3.54 3.75
CA LYS A 27 0.35 -2.43 4.71
C LYS A 27 -1.01 -1.81 5.02
N ILE A 28 -1.80 -1.49 4.00
CA ILE A 28 -3.08 -0.81 4.15
C ILE A 28 -4.15 -1.71 4.77
N ASN A 29 -4.30 -2.96 4.31
CA ASN A 29 -5.30 -3.88 4.86
C ASN A 29 -5.03 -4.20 6.34
N TYR A 30 -3.75 -4.33 6.73
CA TYR A 30 -3.37 -4.50 8.14
C TYR A 30 -3.32 -3.18 8.93
N GLY A 31 -3.62 -2.03 8.30
CA GLY A 31 -3.67 -0.73 8.96
C GLY A 31 -2.32 -0.10 9.29
N ASP A 32 -1.23 -0.60 8.73
CA ASP A 32 0.10 0.01 8.82
C ASP A 32 0.26 1.08 7.73
N TRP A 33 -0.02 2.33 8.09
CA TRP A 33 0.13 3.48 7.20
C TRP A 33 1.53 4.13 7.27
N LYS A 34 2.42 3.63 8.14
CA LYS A 34 3.69 4.30 8.43
C LYS A 34 4.61 4.29 7.22
N GLY A 35 5.13 5.47 6.86
CA GLY A 35 6.07 5.63 5.75
C GLY A 35 5.44 5.55 4.35
N LEU A 36 4.11 5.47 4.26
CA LEU A 36 3.41 5.56 2.98
C LEU A 36 3.26 7.02 2.58
N THR A 37 3.71 7.36 1.37
CA THR A 37 3.62 8.73 0.85
C THR A 37 2.47 8.88 -0.13
N LYS A 38 1.88 10.07 -0.18
CA LYS A 38 0.78 10.41 -1.10
C LYS A 38 1.10 10.10 -2.58
N PRO A 39 2.30 10.38 -3.12
CA PRO A 39 2.61 10.06 -4.51
C PRO A 39 2.55 8.56 -4.81
N VAL A 40 3.08 7.74 -3.90
CA VAL A 40 3.03 6.27 -4.02
C VAL A 40 1.59 5.79 -3.99
N LEU A 41 0.81 6.25 -3.01
CA LEU A 41 -0.60 5.87 -2.88
C LEU A 41 -1.42 6.29 -4.12
N LYS A 42 -1.24 7.51 -4.65
CA LYS A 42 -1.92 7.96 -5.88
C LYS A 42 -1.53 7.11 -7.10
N LYS A 43 -0.26 6.71 -7.23
CA LYS A 43 0.23 5.90 -8.34
C LYS A 43 -0.43 4.51 -8.37
N TYR A 44 -0.60 3.89 -7.21
CA TYR A 44 -1.08 2.50 -7.12
C TYR A 44 -2.56 2.36 -6.79
N LYS A 45 -3.29 3.41 -6.38
CA LYS A 45 -4.68 3.33 -5.87
C LYS A 45 -5.66 2.51 -6.72
N HIS A 46 -5.51 2.50 -8.05
CA HIS A 46 -6.39 1.76 -8.97
C HIS A 46 -6.05 0.28 -9.11
N LYS A 47 -4.88 -0.13 -8.61
CA LYS A 47 -4.35 -1.50 -8.69
C LYS A 47 -4.46 -2.25 -7.35
N LEU A 48 -4.89 -1.58 -6.29
CA LEU A 48 -4.96 -2.16 -4.94
C LEU A 48 -6.32 -2.83 -4.71
N HIS A 49 -6.26 -4.07 -4.25
CA HIS A 49 -7.38 -4.84 -3.75
C HIS A 49 -7.48 -4.67 -2.23
N LEU A 50 -8.24 -3.66 -1.82
CA LEU A 50 -8.41 -3.28 -0.42
C LEU A 50 -9.78 -3.68 0.10
N ASP A 51 -9.86 -4.01 1.38
CA ASP A 51 -11.13 -4.10 2.10
C ASP A 51 -11.92 -2.81 1.97
N ILE A 52 -13.26 -2.90 1.91
CA ILE A 52 -14.15 -1.76 1.62
C ILE A 52 -13.86 -0.57 2.56
N GLY A 53 -13.74 -0.83 3.87
CA GLY A 53 -13.42 0.22 4.84
C GLY A 53 -12.06 0.86 4.59
N LYS A 54 -11.04 0.08 4.22
CA LYS A 54 -9.70 0.58 3.92
C LYS A 54 -9.66 1.38 2.62
N LYS A 55 -10.46 0.99 1.63
CA LYS A 55 -10.65 1.74 0.39
C LYS A 55 -11.24 3.13 0.66
N LEU A 56 -12.25 3.21 1.53
CA LEU A 56 -12.84 4.48 1.95
C LEU A 56 -11.84 5.34 2.73
N MET A 57 -11.08 4.76 3.66
CA MET A 57 -10.02 5.46 4.39
C MET A 57 -8.94 6.00 3.44
N LEU A 58 -8.50 5.20 2.46
CA LEU A 58 -7.52 5.63 1.47
C LEU A 58 -8.07 6.80 0.63
N ALA A 59 -9.33 6.72 0.21
CA ALA A 59 -9.99 7.79 -0.55
C ALA A 59 -10.04 9.09 0.27
N ALA A 60 -10.54 9.03 1.51
CA ALA A 60 -10.60 10.18 2.42
C ALA A 60 -9.22 10.78 2.70
N TYR A 61 -8.20 9.94 2.92
CA TYR A 61 -6.81 10.40 3.08
C TYR A 61 -6.32 11.13 1.82
N LEU A 62 -6.55 10.55 0.65
CA LEU A 62 -6.15 11.13 -0.63
C LEU A 62 -6.97 12.36 -1.03
N GLU A 63 -8.09 12.64 -0.38
CA GLU A 63 -8.93 13.83 -0.55
C GLU A 63 -8.49 14.94 0.40
N HIS A 64 -8.49 14.68 1.71
CA HIS A 64 -8.14 15.67 2.75
C HIS A 64 -6.69 16.14 2.67
N TYR A 65 -5.76 15.22 2.42
CA TYR A 65 -4.34 15.56 2.20
C TYR A 65 -4.03 15.67 0.71
N GLY A 66 -5.06 15.54 -0.14
CA GLY A 66 -5.09 15.46 -1.59
C GLY A 66 -5.05 16.76 -2.36
N ALA A 67 -5.81 17.72 -1.87
CA ALA A 67 -6.22 18.96 -2.52
C ALA A 67 -5.27 20.16 -2.29
N ARG A 68 -4.00 19.88 -1.98
CA ARG A 68 -2.91 20.83 -2.07
C ARG A 68 -1.83 20.25 -2.97
#